data_AF-A0A937DAP6-F1
#
_entry.id   AF-A0A937DAP6-F1
#
_cell.length_a   1.000
_cell.length_b   1.000
_cell.length_c   1.000
_cell.angle_alpha   90.00
_cell.angle_beta   90.00
_cell.angle_gamma   90.00
#
_symmetry.space_group_name_H-M   'P 1'
#
loop_
_entity.id
_entity.type
_entity.pdbx_description
1 polymer ?
#
loop_
_entity_poly.entity_id
_entity_poly.type
_entity_poly.pdbx_seq_one_letter_code
_entity_poly.pdbx_strand_id
1 'polypeptide(L)' 'MQQNADALRDQLQHGRAVAIHCRAGIGRTGVVAGSLLHLLGIPCKDIFHRLSRSRGVSMPATSSQADWVEQFWKVRRGS' A
#
# COMPACT_ATOMS: atom_id res chain seq x y z
N MET A 1 2.18 -2.31 12.49
CA MET A 1 1.71 -1.78 11.20
C MET A 1 0.46 -2.49 10.67
N GLN A 2 0.21 -3.76 11.03
CA GLN A 2 -0.97 -4.53 10.59
C GLN A 2 -2.32 -3.85 10.90
N GLN A 3 -2.43 -3.17 12.05
CA GLN A 3 -3.68 -2.54 12.52
C GLN A 3 -4.14 -1.31 11.73
N ASN A 4 -3.27 -0.68 10.92
CA ASN A 4 -3.61 0.60 10.30
C ASN A 4 -4.32 0.43 8.94
N ALA A 5 -3.95 -0.56 8.14
CA ALA A 5 -4.45 -0.67 6.77
C ALA A 5 -5.94 -1.07 6.70
N ASP A 6 -6.41 -1.91 7.62
CA ASP A 6 -7.83 -2.31 7.71
C ASP A 6 -8.72 -1.11 8.10
N ALA A 7 -8.31 -0.31 9.09
CA ALA A 7 -9.02 0.91 9.46
C ALA A 7 -9.07 1.94 8.31
N LEU A 8 -7.98 2.08 7.55
CA LEU A 8 -7.96 2.96 6.38
C LEU A 8 -8.87 2.44 5.25
N ARG A 9 -8.91 1.12 5.04
CA ARG A 9 -9.84 0.49 4.09
C ARG A 9 -11.27 0.81 4.47
N ASP A 10 -11.63 0.60 5.73
CA ASP A 10 -12.98 0.87 6.22
C ASP A 10 -13.32 2.36 6.09
N GLN A 11 -12.39 3.28 6.37
CA GLN A 11 -12.59 4.72 6.12
C GLN A 11 -12.90 5.02 4.64
N LEU A 12 -12.13 4.46 3.70
CA LEU A 12 -12.35 4.63 2.27
C LEU A 12 -13.69 4.03 1.81
N GLN A 13 -14.06 2.86 2.31
CA GLN A 13 -15.34 2.20 1.99
C GLN A 13 -16.55 3.02 2.45
N HIS A 14 -16.41 3.83 3.50
CA HIS A 14 -17.42 4.77 3.97
C HIS A 14 -17.33 6.15 3.29
N GLY A 15 -16.61 6.27 2.17
CA GLY A 15 -16.51 7.50 1.39
C GLY A 15 -15.66 8.61 2.00
N ARG A 16 -14.86 8.32 3.04
CA ARG A 16 -13.95 9.31 3.64
C ARG A 16 -12.70 9.48 2.80
N ALA A 17 -12.21 10.72 2.70
CA ALA A 17 -10.89 11.00 2.14
C ALA A 17 -9.80 10.76 3.19
N VAL A 18 -8.73 10.06 2.81
CA VAL A 18 -7.61 9.70 3.69
C VAL A 18 -6.31 10.18 3.09
N ALA A 19 -5.53 10.95 3.86
CA ALA A 19 -4.16 11.31 3.51
C ALA A 19 -3.16 10.38 4.22
N ILE A 20 -2.19 9.85 3.48
CA ILE A 20 -1.10 9.02 4.02
C ILE A 20 0.22 9.72 3.74
N HIS A 21 1.02 9.97 4.78
CA HIS A 21 2.34 10.60 4.61
C HIS A 21 3.41 9.88 5.43
N CYS A 22 4.66 10.12 5.06
CA CYS A 22 5.82 9.83 5.91
C CYS A 22 6.73 11.06 5.87
N ARG A 23 8.06 10.90 5.94
CA ARG A 23 8.98 12.04 5.79
C ARG A 23 9.14 12.47 4.32
N ALA A 24 9.54 11.54 3.45
CA ALA A 24 9.74 11.82 2.02
C ALA A 24 8.54 11.42 1.13
N GLY A 25 7.50 10.81 1.71
CA GLY A 25 6.33 10.36 0.96
C GLY A 25 6.55 9.16 0.01
N ILE A 26 7.71 8.51 0.05
CA ILE A 26 8.04 7.38 -0.86
C ILE A 26 8.36 6.06 -0.14
N GLY A 27 8.69 6.09 1.16
CA GLY A 27 9.01 4.88 1.93
C GLY A 27 7.75 4.22 2.50
N ARG A 28 7.49 4.45 3.80
CA ARG A 28 6.31 3.92 4.51
C ARG A 28 4.98 4.31 3.86
N THR A 29 4.92 5.46 3.19
CA THR A 29 3.75 5.85 2.37
C THR A 29 3.44 4.81 1.30
N GLY A 30 4.47 4.33 0.58
CA GLY A 30 4.29 3.31 -0.45
C GLY A 30 3.91 1.96 0.12
N VAL A 31 4.50 1.58 1.26
CA VAL A 31 4.13 0.34 1.96
C VAL A 31 2.65 0.36 2.34
N VAL A 32 2.18 1.42 3.00
CA VAL A 32 0.77 1.53 3.44
C VAL A 32 -0.17 1.59 2.23
N ALA A 33 0.15 2.40 1.21
CA ALA A 33 -0.68 2.52 0.01
C ALA A 33 -0.75 1.19 -0.76
N GLY A 34 0.36 0.47 -0.91
CA GLY A 34 0.40 -0.84 -1.58
C GLY A 34 -0.44 -1.88 -0.84
N SER A 35 -0.27 -2.00 0.47
CA SER A 35 -1.09 -2.88 1.30
C SER A 35 -2.58 -2.54 1.22
N LEU A 36 -2.92 -1.25 1.25
CA LEU A 36 -4.31 -0.79 1.17
C LEU A 36 -4.96 -1.14 -0.18
N LEU A 37 -4.24 -0.97 -1.29
CA LEU A 37 -4.77 -1.36 -2.62
C LEU A 37 -4.99 -2.88 -2.71
N HIS A 38 -4.11 -3.69 -2.12
CA HIS A 38 -4.33 -5.13 -2.02
C HIS A 38 -5.57 -5.47 -1.18
N LEU A 39 -5.78 -4.80 -0.04
CA LEU A 39 -6.98 -4.98 0.78
C LEU A 39 -8.27 -4.53 0.08
N LEU A 40 -8.17 -3.60 -0.87
CA LEU A 40 -9.27 -3.18 -1.75
C LEU A 40 -9.47 -4.14 -2.93
N GLY A 41 -8.78 -5.28 -2.96
CA GLY A 41 -8.96 -6.31 -3.97
C GLY A 41 -8.25 -6.01 -5.28
N ILE A 42 -7.18 -5.21 -5.29
CA ILE A 42 -6.33 -4.99 -6.47
C ILE A 42 -5.15 -5.98 -6.46
N PRO A 43 -5.24 -7.12 -7.18
CA PRO A 43 -4.12 -8.03 -7.37
C PRO A 43 -3.22 -7.47 -8.47
N CYS A 44 -2.26 -6.61 -8.11
CA CYS A 44 -1.26 -6.15 -9.06
C CYS A 44 0.10 -6.75 -8.71
N LYS A 45 0.67 -7.57 -9.60
CA LYS A 45 2.07 -8.03 -9.47
C LYS A 45 3.06 -6.86 -9.43
N ASP A 46 2.62 -5.69 -9.88
CA ASP A 46 3.41 -4.47 -9.98
C ASP A 46 2.65 -3.28 -9.39
N ILE A 47 2.19 -3.44 -8.14
CA ILE A 47 1.46 -2.40 -7.42
C ILE A 47 2.28 -1.11 -7.32
N PHE A 48 3.61 -1.25 -7.23
CA PHE A 48 4.54 -0.15 -7.12
C PHE A 48 4.78 0.59 -8.43
N HIS A 49 4.65 -0.04 -9.60
CA HIS A 49 4.56 0.70 -10.85
C HIS A 49 3.34 1.63 -10.88
N ARG A 50 2.16 1.18 -10.40
CA ARG A 50 0.98 2.06 -10.32
C ARG A 50 1.17 3.21 -9.34
N LEU A 51 1.70 2.92 -8.16
CA LEU A 51 1.97 3.92 -7.14
C LEU A 51 3.04 4.92 -7.61
N SER A 52 4.11 4.46 -8.25
CA SER A 52 5.16 5.32 -8.80
C SER A 52 4.63 6.23 -9.90
N ARG A 53 3.79 5.71 -10.80
CA ARG A 53 3.11 6.52 -11.83
C ARG A 53 2.20 7.59 -11.23
N SER A 54 1.45 7.25 -10.18
CA SER A 54 0.59 8.21 -9.47
C SER A 54 1.41 9.28 -8.74
N ARG A 55 2.51 8.87 -8.10
CA ARG A 55 3.35 9.76 -7.29
C ARG A 55 4.27 10.66 -8.14
N GLY A 56 4.61 10.23 -9.36
CA GLY A 56 5.56 10.88 -10.26
C GLY A 56 7.03 10.60 -9.94
N VAL A 57 7.31 9.73 -8.96
CA VAL A 57 8.66 9.30 -8.58
C VAL A 57 8.65 7.83 -8.19
N SER A 58 9.82 7.18 -8.25
CA SER A 58 9.97 5.79 -7.85
C SER A 58 9.60 5.57 -6.38
N MET A 59 8.80 4.54 -6.13
CA MET A 59 8.45 4.05 -4.80
C MET A 59 8.18 2.54 -4.86
N PRO A 60 8.44 1.78 -3.77
CA PRO A 60 8.82 2.24 -2.45
C PRO A 60 10.30 2.60 -2.38
N ALA A 61 10.78 3.06 -1.21
CA ALA A 61 12.17 3.51 -1.08
C ALA A 61 13.20 2.38 -1.24
N THR A 62 12.82 1.13 -0.98
CA THR A 62 13.71 -0.04 -1.09
C THR A 62 12.99 -1.27 -1.64
N SER A 63 13.72 -2.21 -2.25
CA SER A 63 13.18 -3.50 -2.69
C SER A 63 12.56 -4.29 -1.53
N SER A 64 13.19 -4.32 -0.36
CA SER A 64 12.65 -5.02 0.81
C SER A 64 11.28 -4.49 1.26
N GLN A 65 10.97 -3.22 1.02
CA GLN A 65 9.63 -2.68 1.26
C GLN A 65 8.61 -3.22 0.26
N ALA A 66 9.02 -3.44 -0.99
CA ALA A 66 8.18 -4.07 -2.00
C ALA A 66 7.93 -5.55 -1.66
N ASP A 67 8.99 -6.27 -1.33
CA ASP A 67 8.94 -7.69 -0.93
C ASP A 67 8.00 -7.89 0.27
N TRP A 68 8.08 -6.99 1.27
CA TRP A 68 7.21 -7.03 2.44
C TRP A 68 5.73 -6.90 2.06
N VAL A 69 5.37 -5.99 1.14
CA VAL A 69 3.98 -5.82 0.68
C VAL A 69 3.50 -7.05 -0.09
N GLU A 70 4.36 -7.66 -0.90
CA GLU A 70 4.03 -8.89 -1.60
C GLU A 70 3.79 -10.06 -0.62
N GLN A 71 4.66 -10.20 0.40
CA GLN A 71 4.48 -11.19 1.46
C GLN A 71 3.19 -10.94 2.26
N PHE A 72 2.91 -9.70 2.63
CA PHE A 72 1.66 -9.31 3.30
C PHE A 72 0.44 -9.76 2.51
N TRP A 73 0.45 -9.55 1.19
CA TRP A 73 -0.64 -9.97 0.31
C TRP A 73 -0.77 -11.49 0.26
N LYS A 74 0.33 -12.22 0.08
CA LYS A 74 0.32 -13.70 0.02
C LYS A 74 -0.29 -14.31 1.29
N VAL A 75 0.12 -13.83 2.47
CA VAL A 75 -0.41 -14.30 3.77
C VAL A 75 -1.92 -14.08 3.84
N ARG A 76 -2.41 -12.89 3.47
CA ARG A 76 -3.84 -12.58 3.53
C ARG A 76 -4.69 -13.24 2.44
N ARG A 77 -4.10 -13.66 1.33
CA ARG A 77 -4.82 -14.35 0.26
C ARG A 77 -4.92 -15.87 0.50
N GLY A 78 -4.04 -16.42 1.32
CA GLY A 78 -4.06 -17.83 1.75
C GLY A 78 -4.78 -18.09 3.08
N SER A 79 -5.36 -17.05 3.69
CA SER A 79 -6.26 -17.13 4.86
C SER A 79 -7.71 -16.97 4.40
#